data_AF-A0A7C8Z4A9-F1
#
_entry.id   AF-A0A7C8Z4A9-F1
#
_cell.length_a   1.000
_cell.length_b   1.000
_cell.length_c   1.000
_cell.angle_alpha   90.00
_cell.angle_beta   90.00
_cell.angle_gamma   90.00
#
_symmetry.space_group_name_H-M   'P 1'
#
loop_
_entity.id
_entity.type
_entity.pdbx_description
1 polymer ?
#
loop_
_entity_poly.entity_id
_entity_poly.type
_entity_poly.pdbx_seq_one_letter_code
_entity_poly.pdbx_strand_id
1 'polypeptide(L)'
;ASCDGLLMVGDDQGKNFVLNPVTGEIREVPRSPFALDPHESFTMYGFGYDSASEDYKIVSISYYDTDNECGYTGNEDEPFCTEMFVNLYSLETGTWKRAESSPYDHVVGHVTSGASVDGYIHWL
;
A
#
# COMPACT_ATOMS: atom_id res chain seq x y z
N ALA A 1 3.33 4.88 9.53
CA ALA A 1 4.58 5.42 8.95
C ALA A 1 4.66 6.92 9.21
N SER A 2 5.85 7.54 9.11
CA SER A 2 6.03 8.99 9.28
C SER A 2 6.97 9.55 8.22
N CYS A 3 6.69 10.75 7.72
CA CYS A 3 7.54 11.48 6.77
C CYS A 3 7.43 12.98 7.10
N ASP A 4 8.55 13.67 7.29
CA ASP A 4 8.62 15.12 7.52
C ASP A 4 7.66 15.65 8.60
N GLY A 5 7.46 14.87 9.66
CA GLY A 5 6.55 15.22 10.77
C GLY A 5 5.07 14.90 10.51
N LEU A 6 4.69 14.52 9.28
CA LEU A 6 3.38 13.96 8.99
C LEU A 6 3.33 12.47 9.36
N LEU A 7 2.18 12.02 9.85
CA LEU A 7 1.94 10.63 10.24
C LEU A 7 0.88 10.00 9.35
N MET A 8 1.16 8.80 8.85
CA MET A 8 0.12 7.92 8.28
C MET A 8 -0.25 6.86 9.31
N VAL A 9 -1.53 6.79 9.64
CA VAL A 9 -2.10 5.87 10.64
C VAL A 9 -3.29 5.11 10.06
N GLY A 10 -3.47 3.85 10.49
CA GLY A 10 -4.66 3.05 10.22
C GLY A 10 -5.53 2.93 11.47
N ASP A 11 -6.85 2.83 11.30
CA ASP A 11 -7.79 2.49 12.39
C ASP A 11 -8.16 1.00 12.39
N ASP A 12 -8.99 0.59 13.36
CA ASP A 12 -9.47 -0.78 13.50
C ASP A 12 -10.51 -1.19 12.43
N GLN A 13 -11.05 -0.22 11.69
CA GLN A 13 -11.96 -0.42 10.56
C GLN A 13 -11.23 -0.52 9.22
N GLY A 14 -9.88 -0.45 9.22
CA GLY A 14 -9.06 -0.51 8.02
C GLY A 14 -9.03 0.80 7.22
N LYS A 15 -9.50 1.91 7.79
CA LYS A 15 -9.34 3.24 7.19
C LYS A 15 -7.95 3.77 7.46
N ASN A 16 -7.45 4.59 6.54
CA ASN A 16 -6.15 5.23 6.66
C ASN A 16 -6.30 6.74 6.72
N PHE A 17 -5.46 7.38 7.51
CA PHE A 17 -5.45 8.82 7.71
C PHE A 17 -4.03 9.36 7.61
N VAL A 18 -3.89 10.57 7.08
CA VAL A 18 -2.70 11.39 7.22
C VAL A 18 -2.98 12.50 8.22
N LEU A 19 -2.10 12.62 9.20
CA LEU A 19 -2.18 13.55 10.32
C LEU A 19 -1.02 14.53 10.25
N ASN A 20 -1.31 15.78 10.54
CA ASN A 20 -0.32 16.77 10.95
C ASN A 20 -0.47 17.02 12.45
N PRO A 21 0.39 16.45 13.32
CA PRO A 21 0.28 16.62 14.77
C PRO A 21 0.48 18.07 15.24
N VAL A 22 1.14 18.91 14.44
CA VAL A 22 1.43 20.31 14.79
C VAL A 22 0.22 21.19 14.53
N THR A 23 -0.46 21.01 13.39
CA THR A 23 -1.66 21.79 13.03
C THR A 23 -2.95 21.16 13.54
N GLY A 24 -2.92 19.87 13.88
CA GLY A 24 -4.11 19.08 14.21
C GLY A 24 -4.93 18.68 12.98
N GLU A 25 -4.44 18.94 11.77
CA GLU A 25 -5.14 18.56 10.54
C GLU A 25 -5.16 17.05 10.37
N ILE A 26 -6.32 16.53 10.01
CA ILE A 26 -6.56 15.11 9.77
C ILE A 26 -7.18 14.99 8.38
N ARG A 27 -6.62 14.10 7.57
CA ARG A 27 -7.14 13.80 6.24
C ARG A 27 -7.35 12.30 6.08
N GLU A 28 -8.59 11.89 5.86
CA GLU A 28 -8.90 10.51 5.47
C GLU A 28 -8.38 10.24 4.06
N VAL A 29 -7.74 9.09 3.91
CA VAL A 29 -7.25 8.58 2.63
C VAL A 29 -8.28 7.59 2.14
N PRO A 30 -8.96 7.86 1.00
CA PRO A 30 -9.95 6.93 0.48
C PRO A 30 -9.26 5.62 0.09
N ARG A 31 -9.96 4.50 0.17
CA ARG A 31 -9.47 3.24 -0.39
C ARG A 31 -9.21 3.42 -1.89
N SER A 32 -8.12 2.83 -2.39
CA SER A 32 -7.89 2.75 -3.82
C SER A 32 -9.04 1.97 -4.49
N PRO A 33 -9.66 2.50 -5.56
CA PRO A 33 -10.64 1.75 -6.36
C PRO A 33 -9.98 0.65 -7.20
N PHE A 34 -8.64 0.62 -7.24
CA PHE A 34 -7.84 -0.37 -7.96
C PHE A 34 -7.21 -1.43 -7.03
N ALA A 35 -7.47 -1.33 -5.73
CA ALA A 35 -7.05 -2.36 -4.77
C ALA A 35 -8.00 -3.55 -4.85
N LEU A 36 -7.49 -4.72 -4.47
CA LEU A 36 -8.27 -5.94 -4.34
C LEU A 36 -9.33 -5.81 -3.22
N ASP A 37 -10.31 -6.73 -3.23
CA ASP A 37 -11.36 -6.80 -2.20
C ASP A 37 -10.74 -7.06 -0.81
N PRO A 38 -11.04 -6.26 0.22
CA PRO A 38 -10.42 -6.42 1.54
C PRO A 38 -10.78 -7.73 2.24
N HIS A 39 -11.88 -8.38 1.84
CA HIS A 39 -12.31 -9.64 2.44
C HIS A 39 -11.52 -10.83 1.91
N GLU A 40 -10.85 -10.66 0.77
CA GLU A 40 -10.11 -11.71 0.06
C GLU A 40 -8.61 -11.40 -0.05
N SER A 41 -8.17 -10.22 0.41
CA SER A 41 -6.80 -9.75 0.20
C SER A 41 -6.24 -9.01 1.40
N PHE A 42 -4.91 -8.98 1.47
CA PHE A 42 -4.16 -8.10 2.35
C PHE A 42 -3.77 -6.83 1.63
N THR A 43 -3.51 -5.76 2.38
CA THR A 43 -2.97 -4.52 1.83
C THR A 43 -1.90 -3.95 2.74
N MET A 44 -0.73 -3.70 2.16
CA MET A 44 0.38 -3.00 2.79
C MET A 44 0.40 -1.55 2.31
N TYR A 45 0.91 -0.67 3.16
CA TYR A 45 1.04 0.75 2.85
C TYR A 45 2.48 1.25 3.04
N GLY A 46 2.86 2.22 2.23
CA GLY A 46 4.05 3.04 2.38
C GLY A 46 3.66 4.52 2.26
N PHE A 47 4.37 5.38 2.98
CA PHE A 47 4.15 6.83 2.97
C PHE A 47 5.48 7.55 2.86
N GLY A 48 5.56 8.55 1.98
CA GLY A 48 6.79 9.31 1.76
C GLY A 48 6.58 10.56 0.90
N TYR A 49 7.62 11.37 0.82
CA TYR A 49 7.66 12.57 -0.01
C TYR A 49 8.34 12.26 -1.35
N ASP A 50 7.64 12.52 -2.46
CA ASP A 50 8.21 12.44 -3.79
C ASP A 50 8.72 13.81 -4.22
N SER A 51 10.04 14.01 -4.10
CA SER A 51 10.72 15.25 -4.48
C SER A 51 10.56 15.63 -5.97
N ALA A 52 10.30 14.67 -6.86
CA ALA A 52 10.17 14.97 -8.29
C ALA A 52 8.84 15.65 -8.63
N SER A 53 7.77 15.34 -7.90
CA SER A 53 6.47 16.00 -8.04
C SER A 53 6.14 16.94 -6.88
N GLU A 54 7.08 17.14 -5.95
CA GLU A 54 6.92 17.94 -4.74
C GLU A 54 5.68 17.59 -3.91
N ASP A 55 5.32 16.31 -3.86
CA ASP A 55 4.06 15.82 -3.27
C ASP A 55 4.30 14.67 -2.29
N TYR A 56 3.47 14.61 -1.25
CA TYR A 56 3.41 13.44 -0.40
C TYR A 56 2.57 12.36 -1.06
N LYS A 57 3.11 11.15 -1.08
CA LYS A 57 2.45 10.01 -1.73
C LYS A 57 2.28 8.86 -0.77
N ILE A 58 1.19 8.13 -1.01
CA ILE A 58 0.95 6.84 -0.37
C ILE A 58 1.04 5.78 -1.45
N VAL A 59 1.81 4.74 -1.18
CA VAL A 59 1.79 3.52 -1.98
C VAL A 59 0.93 2.51 -1.24
N SER A 60 -0.02 1.88 -1.94
CA SER A 60 -0.72 0.70 -1.44
C SER A 60 -0.33 -0.50 -2.30
N ILE A 61 -0.06 -1.64 -1.67
CA ILE A 61 0.17 -2.90 -2.36
C ILE A 61 -0.86 -3.89 -1.83
N SER A 62 -1.81 -4.33 -2.66
CA SER A 62 -2.78 -5.37 -2.27
C SER A 62 -2.48 -6.70 -2.95
N TYR A 63 -2.70 -7.81 -2.25
CA TYR A 63 -2.39 -9.16 -2.74
C TYR A 63 -3.27 -10.22 -2.06
N TYR A 64 -3.53 -11.33 -2.75
CA TYR A 64 -4.30 -12.45 -2.20
C TYR A 64 -3.48 -13.24 -1.17
N ASP A 65 -4.15 -13.80 -0.18
CA ASP A 65 -3.52 -14.74 0.76
C ASP A 65 -3.03 -15.97 -0.02
N THR A 66 -1.74 -16.29 0.04
CA THR A 66 -1.25 -17.52 -0.58
C THR A 66 -1.52 -18.76 0.26
N ASP A 67 -1.80 -18.58 1.56
CA ASP A 67 -2.10 -19.69 2.48
C ASP A 67 -3.55 -20.16 2.34
N ASN A 68 -4.44 -19.28 1.86
CA ASN A 68 -5.83 -19.57 1.51
C ASN A 68 -6.07 -19.33 0.01
N GLU A 69 -6.11 -20.41 -0.76
CA GLU A 69 -6.82 -20.49 -2.06
C GLU A 69 -6.20 -19.80 -3.30
N CYS A 70 -4.89 -19.55 -3.33
CA CYS A 70 -4.19 -19.60 -4.62
C CYS A 70 -4.00 -21.07 -5.00
N GLY A 71 -5.08 -21.69 -5.49
CA GLY A 71 -5.30 -23.13 -5.53
C GLY A 71 -4.09 -23.98 -5.89
N TYR A 72 -3.76 -24.94 -5.03
CA TYR A 72 -3.24 -26.23 -5.46
C TYR A 72 -4.30 -26.89 -6.35
N THR A 73 -4.43 -26.46 -7.61
CA THR A 73 -5.27 -27.14 -8.60
C THR A 73 -4.62 -28.43 -9.09
N GLY A 74 -3.38 -28.71 -8.67
CA GLY A 74 -2.58 -29.81 -9.20
C GLY A 74 -2.18 -29.61 -10.67
N ASN A 75 -2.52 -28.46 -11.26
CA ASN A 75 -2.10 -28.05 -12.59
C ASN A 75 -0.90 -27.12 -12.48
N GLU A 76 0.17 -27.52 -13.14
CA GLU A 76 1.47 -26.83 -13.24
C GLU A 76 1.37 -25.54 -14.09
N ASP A 77 0.24 -25.34 -14.77
CA ASP A 77 -0.01 -24.26 -15.72
C ASP A 77 -0.89 -23.11 -15.16
N GLU A 78 -1.42 -23.22 -13.94
CA GLU A 78 -2.16 -22.12 -13.28
C GLU A 78 -1.16 -21.18 -12.60
N PRO A 79 -1.08 -19.90 -13.01
CA PRO A 79 -0.16 -18.97 -12.40
C PRO A 79 -0.58 -18.76 -10.94
N PHE A 80 0.30 -19.08 -10.00
CA PHE A 80 0.14 -18.66 -8.60
C PHE A 80 -0.24 -17.18 -8.60
N CYS A 81 -1.36 -16.81 -7.96
CA CYS A 81 -1.85 -15.43 -7.87
C CYS A 81 -0.88 -14.58 -7.04
N THR A 82 0.27 -14.28 -7.63
CA THR A 82 1.41 -13.54 -7.09
C THR A 82 1.39 -12.09 -7.55
N GLU A 83 0.33 -11.68 -8.24
CA GLU A 83 0.17 -10.30 -8.68
C GLU A 83 0.04 -9.38 -7.47
N MET A 84 0.97 -8.43 -7.39
CA MET A 84 1.01 -7.42 -6.33
C MET A 84 0.45 -6.11 -6.87
N PHE A 85 -0.74 -5.75 -6.42
CA PHE A 85 -1.51 -4.63 -6.93
C PHE A 85 -1.01 -3.31 -6.37
N VAL A 86 -0.08 -2.65 -7.09
CA VAL A 86 0.53 -1.37 -6.67
C VAL A 86 -0.33 -0.19 -7.11
N ASN A 87 -0.75 0.63 -6.14
CA ASN A 87 -1.47 1.87 -6.38
C ASN A 87 -0.78 3.05 -5.68
N LEU A 88 -0.84 4.23 -6.31
CA LEU A 88 -0.22 5.46 -5.83
C LEU A 88 -1.29 6.50 -5.57
N TYR A 89 -1.35 7.03 -4.36
CA TYR A 89 -2.20 8.16 -4.00
C TYR A 89 -1.34 9.42 -3.90
N SER A 90 -1.80 10.47 -4.55
CA SER A 90 -1.24 11.82 -4.40
C SER A 90 -2.04 12.57 -3.33
N LEU A 91 -1.36 13.12 -2.33
CA LEU A 91 -2.01 13.98 -1.36
C LEU A 91 -2.40 15.31 -2.02
N GLU A 92 -1.56 15.89 -2.85
CA GLU A 92 -1.85 17.13 -3.57
C GLU A 92 -3.17 17.03 -4.36
N THR A 93 -3.31 16.03 -5.22
CA THR A 93 -4.50 15.89 -6.08
C THR A 93 -5.65 15.15 -5.42
N GLY A 94 -5.37 14.38 -4.37
CA GLY A 94 -6.37 13.54 -3.70
C GLY A 94 -6.87 12.40 -4.57
N THR A 95 -6.04 11.90 -5.49
CA THR A 95 -6.43 10.84 -6.44
C THR A 95 -5.50 9.65 -6.41
N TRP A 96 -6.08 8.48 -6.68
CA TRP A 96 -5.36 7.24 -6.89
C TRP A 96 -4.99 7.05 -8.36
N LYS A 97 -3.83 6.47 -8.59
CA LYS A 97 -3.38 5.98 -9.91
C LYS A 97 -2.89 4.55 -9.76
N ARG A 98 -3.16 3.74 -10.78
CA ARG A 98 -2.65 2.38 -10.88
C ARG A 98 -1.23 2.41 -11.46
N ALA A 99 -0.30 1.75 -10.79
CA ALA A 99 1.02 1.45 -11.35
C ALA A 99 1.04 0.02 -11.92
N GLU A 100 2.15 -0.34 -12.56
CA GLU A 100 2.40 -1.74 -12.90
C GLU A 100 2.48 -2.59 -11.63
N SER A 101 1.99 -3.83 -11.73
CA SER A 101 2.06 -4.76 -10.60
C SER A 101 3.52 -5.05 -10.24
N SER A 102 3.81 -5.22 -8.95
CA SER A 102 5.18 -5.58 -8.54
C SER A 102 5.47 -7.01 -8.99
N PRO A 103 6.66 -7.29 -9.56
CA PRO A 103 7.06 -8.65 -9.92
C PRO A 103 7.59 -9.46 -8.73
N TYR A 104 7.71 -8.83 -7.55
CA TYR A 104 8.23 -9.46 -6.34
C TYR A 104 7.09 -9.90 -5.43
N ASP A 105 7.27 -11.04 -4.78
CA ASP A 105 6.33 -11.54 -3.79
C ASP A 105 6.54 -10.84 -2.43
N HIS A 106 5.58 -10.02 -2.01
CA HIS A 106 5.56 -9.32 -0.72
C HIS A 106 4.78 -10.08 0.37
N VAL A 107 4.28 -11.29 0.10
CA VAL A 107 3.37 -12.04 0.99
C VAL A 107 4.04 -12.40 2.32
N VAL A 108 5.35 -12.71 2.31
CA VAL A 108 6.12 -13.01 3.54
C VAL A 108 6.12 -11.82 4.54
N GLY A 109 5.77 -10.63 4.06
CA GLY A 109 5.70 -9.38 4.82
C GLY A 109 4.39 -9.12 5.57
N HIS A 110 3.53 -10.12 5.86
CA HIS A 110 2.25 -9.96 6.60
C HIS A 110 2.32 -9.09 7.89
N VAL A 111 3.52 -8.78 8.38
CA VAL A 111 3.78 -7.98 9.59
C VAL A 111 4.60 -6.71 9.36
N THR A 112 5.07 -6.40 8.15
CA THR A 112 6.01 -5.28 7.93
C THR A 112 5.45 -4.19 7.02
N SER A 113 5.26 -2.98 7.53
CA SER A 113 5.06 -1.81 6.67
C SER A 113 6.34 -1.47 5.91
N GLY A 114 6.20 -0.83 4.74
CA GLY A 114 7.36 -0.33 3.99
C GLY A 114 8.22 0.62 4.84
N ALA A 115 9.53 0.51 4.71
CA ALA A 115 10.49 1.37 5.40
C ALA A 115 10.99 2.47 4.44
N SER A 116 11.11 3.70 4.93
CA SER A 116 11.74 4.78 4.18
C SER A 116 13.24 4.81 4.47
N VAL A 117 14.08 4.71 3.43
CA VAL A 117 15.54 4.79 3.50
C VAL A 117 16.00 5.76 2.41
N ASP A 118 16.76 6.79 2.79
CA ASP A 118 17.29 7.81 1.88
C ASP A 118 16.24 8.44 0.94
N GLY A 119 15.01 8.60 1.43
CA GLY A 119 13.89 9.18 0.67
C GLY A 119 13.16 8.19 -0.24
N TYR A 120 13.53 6.91 -0.23
CA TYR A 120 12.89 5.85 -0.99
C TYR A 120 12.15 4.89 -0.06
N ILE A 121 10.98 4.42 -0.50
CA ILE A 121 10.22 3.40 0.22
C ILE A 121 10.67 2.02 -0.27
N HIS A 122 11.04 1.17 0.68
CA HIS A 122 11.45 -0.21 0.46
C HIS A 122 10.50 -1.16 1.17
N TRP A 123 10.20 -2.28 0.53
CA TRP A 123 9.56 -3.45 1.12
C TRP A 123 10.58 -4.59 1.09
N LEU A 124 10.76 -5.28 2.22
CA LEU A 124 11.77 -6.32 2.44
C LEU A 124 11.16 -7.71 2.36
#